data_AF-A0A920AQD6-F1
#
_entry.id   AF-A0A920AQD6-F1
#
_cell.length_a   1.000
_cell.length_b   1.000
_cell.length_c   1.000
_cell.angle_alpha   90.00
_cell.angle_beta   90.00
_cell.angle_gamma   90.00
#
_symmetry.space_group_name_H-M   'P 1'
#
loop_
_entity.id
_entity.type
_entity.pdbx_description
1 polymer ?
#
loop_
_entity_poly.entity_id
_entity_poly.type
_entity_poly.pdbx_seq_one_letter_code
_entity_poly.pdbx_strand_id
1 'polypeptide(L)' 'MGENISAYTKEVSLQQDVLIVKLSSSVLRQELSYGKEKIVEMINKSLGGNKIQDIRFI' A
#
# COMPACT_ATOMS: atom_id res chain seq x y z
N MET A 1 -0.86 1.19 -13.39
CA MET A 1 -1.64 0.46 -12.38
C MET A 1 -1.95 1.32 -11.13
N GLY A 2 -2.03 2.65 -11.24
CA GLY A 2 -2.13 3.55 -10.07
C GLY A 2 -3.48 4.28 -9.90
N GLU A 3 -4.22 4.55 -10.97
CA GLU A 3 -5.47 5.33 -10.90
C GLU A 3 -6.58 4.59 -10.17
N ASN A 4 -6.77 3.30 -10.43
CA ASN A 4 -7.83 2.53 -9.78
C ASN A 4 -7.63 2.41 -8.27
N ILE A 5 -6.40 2.29 -7.76
CA ILE A 5 -6.16 2.15 -6.32
C ILE A 5 -6.29 3.50 -5.62
N SER A 6 -5.80 4.58 -6.27
CA SER A 6 -5.88 5.94 -5.75
C SER A 6 -7.34 6.39 -5.57
N ALA A 7 -8.24 5.97 -6.46
CA ALA A 7 -9.68 6.29 -6.37
C ALA A 7 -10.36 5.78 -5.09
N TYR A 8 -9.85 4.68 -4.50
CA TYR A 8 -10.40 4.10 -3.27
C TYR A 8 -9.51 4.33 -2.04
N THR A 9 -8.36 4.98 -2.23
CA THR A 9 -7.42 5.32 -1.16
C THR A 9 -7.86 6.60 -0.49
N LYS A 10 -8.33 6.49 0.75
CA LYS A 10 -8.74 7.63 1.57
C LYS A 10 -7.54 8.33 2.20
N GLU A 11 -6.57 7.55 2.67
CA GLU A 11 -5.44 8.08 3.42
C GLU A 11 -4.26 7.11 3.33
N VAL A 12 -3.05 7.67 3.30
CA VAL A 12 -1.80 6.92 3.36
C VAL A 12 -0.93 7.53 4.44
N SER A 13 -0.40 6.70 5.33
CA SER A 13 0.50 7.13 6.42
C SER A 13 1.61 6.12 6.61
N LEU A 14 2.84 6.60 6.81
CA LEU A 14 3.99 5.75 7.13
C LEU A 14 4.27 5.86 8.63
N GLN A 15 4.19 4.74 9.34
CA GLN A 15 4.47 4.66 10.78
C GLN A 15 5.48 3.55 11.03
N GLN A 16 6.66 3.89 11.58
CA GLN A 16 7.70 2.92 11.96
C GLN A 16 7.94 1.86 10.88
N ASP A 17 8.16 2.31 9.65
CA ASP A 17 8.42 1.46 8.47
C ASP A 17 7.22 0.63 7.97
N VAL A 18 6.02 0.81 8.55
CA VAL A 18 4.77 0.21 8.07
C VAL A 18 3.92 1.26 7.36
N LEU A 19 3.56 0.99 6.11
CA LEU A 19 2.65 1.84 5.35
C LEU A 19 1.20 1.46 5.65
N ILE A 20 0.49 2.35 6.31
CA ILE A 20 -0.93 2.24 6.57
C ILE A 20 -1.69 2.89 5.43
N VAL A 21 -2.54 2.11 4.76
CA VAL A 21 -3.36 2.56 3.64
C VAL A 21 -4.83 2.36 4.00
N LYS A 22 -5.58 3.44 4.16
CA LYS A 22 -7.03 3.37 4.39
C LYS A 22 -7.75 3.29 3.05
N LEU A 23 -8.51 2.22 2.86
CA LEU A 23 -9.28 1.97 1.65
C LEU A 23 -10.78 1.96 1.97
N SER A 24 -11.58 2.59 1.13
CA SER A 24 -13.03 2.58 1.26
C SER A 24 -13.65 1.22 0.92
N SER A 25 -13.02 0.46 0.03
CA SER A 25 -13.52 -0.82 -0.47
C SER A 25 -12.86 -2.00 0.24
N SER A 26 -13.68 -2.86 0.85
CA SER A 26 -13.22 -4.11 1.49
C SER A 26 -12.72 -5.15 0.48
N VAL A 27 -13.26 -5.16 -0.74
CA VAL A 27 -12.82 -6.08 -1.80
C VAL A 27 -11.41 -5.74 -2.26
N LEU A 28 -11.14 -4.46 -2.51
CA LEU A 28 -9.81 -4.00 -2.89
C LEU A 28 -8.78 -4.24 -1.79
N ARG A 29 -9.16 -4.08 -0.51
CA ARG A 29 -8.27 -4.45 0.61
C ARG A 29 -7.83 -5.90 0.52
N GLN A 30 -8.77 -6.81 0.23
CA GLN A 30 -8.47 -8.23 0.11
C GLN A 30 -7.55 -8.52 -1.07
N GLU A 31 -7.88 -8.02 -2.27
CA GLU A 31 -7.06 -8.20 -3.47
C GLU A 31 -5.64 -7.64 -3.31
N LEU A 32 -5.51 -6.43 -2.75
CA LEU A 32 -4.22 -5.80 -2.50
C LEU A 32 -3.44 -6.49 -1.39
N SER A 33 -4.11 -7.09 -0.40
CA SER A 33 -3.45 -7.92 0.62
C SER A 33 -2.74 -9.13 0.01
N TYR A 34 -3.29 -9.76 -1.03
CA TYR A 34 -2.61 -10.84 -1.76
C TYR A 34 -1.41 -10.34 -2.57
N GLY A 35 -1.44 -9.08 -3.03
CA GLY A 35 -0.36 -8.46 -3.81
C GLY A 35 0.62 -7.61 -2.99
N LYS A 36 0.50 -7.57 -1.66
CA LYS A 36 1.15 -6.54 -0.83
C LYS A 36 2.66 -6.55 -0.89
N GLU A 37 3.29 -7.73 -1.00
CA GLU A 37 4.75 -7.86 -1.08
C GLU A 37 5.30 -7.18 -2.33
N LYS A 38 4.65 -7.42 -3.48
CA LYS A 38 5.03 -6.78 -4.74
C LYS A 38 4.85 -5.26 -4.69
N ILE A 39 3.85 -4.78 -3.94
CA ILE A 39 3.63 -3.35 -3.73
C ILE A 39 4.73 -2.76 -2.86
N VAL A 40 5.13 -3.44 -1.77
CA VAL A 40 6.28 -3.04 -0.93
C VAL A 40 7.54 -2.88 -1.79
N GLU A 41 7.87 -3.89 -2.60
CA GLU A 41 9.04 -3.86 -3.48
C GLU A 41 8.96 -2.71 -4.49
N MET A 42 7.81 -2.53 -5.15
CA MET A 42 7.61 -1.45 -6.11
C MET A 42 7.76 -0.06 -5.47
N ILE A 43 7.19 0.14 -4.28
CA ILE A 43 7.26 1.42 -3.58
C ILE A 43 8.70 1.69 -3.12
N ASN A 44 9.36 0.71 -2.49
CA ASN A 44 10.76 0.83 -2.09
C ASN A 44 11.68 1.12 -3.28
N LYS A 45 11.46 0.44 -4.41
CA LYS A 45 12.18 0.70 -5.67
C LYS A 45 11.94 2.12 -6.19
N SER A 46 10.71 2.62 -6.10
CA SER A 46 10.36 3.99 -6.49
C SER A 46 10.93 5.05 -5.53
N LEU A 47 11.09 4.71 -4.25
CA LEU A 47 11.68 5.57 -3.23
C LEU A 47 13.22 5.52 -3.22
N GLY A 48 13.82 4.65 -4.04
CA GLY A 48 15.27 4.47 -4.11
C GLY A 48 15.88 3.85 -2.85
N GLY A 49 15.09 3.16 -2.02
CA GLY A 49 15.54 2.61 -0.75
C GLY A 49 14.51 1.70 -0.08
N ASN A 50 14.96 0.91 0.90
CA ASN A 50 14.15 -0.09 1.57
C ASN A 50 13.54 0.47 2.88
N LYS A 51 12.64 1.47 2.74
CA LYS A 51 12.04 2.20 3.87
C LYS A 51 10.71 1.64 4.36
N ILE A 52 10.09 0.76 3.58
CA ILE A 52 8.81 0.15 3.92
C ILE A 52 9.05 -1.34 4.12
N GLN A 53 8.72 -1.84 5.30
CA GLN A 53 8.85 -3.25 5.67
C GLN A 53 7.52 -4.00 5.50
N ASP A 54 6.39 -3.35 5.77
CA ASP A 54 5.08 -3.95 5.61
C ASP A 54 4.03 -2.93 5.19
N ILE A 55 2.93 -3.40 4.61
CA ILE A 55 1.77 -2.59 4.24
C ILE A 55 0.55 -3.15 4.91
N ARG A 56 -0.19 -2.28 5.60
CA ARG A 56 -1.41 -2.62 6.30
C ARG A 56 -2.59 -1.85 5.71
N PHE A 57 -3.52 -2.59 5.13
CA PHE A 57 -4.75 -2.03 4.58
C PHE A 57 -5.85 -2.00 5.65
N ILE A 58 -6.48 -0.83 5.86
CA ILE A 58 -7.54 -0.61 6.87
C ILE A 58 -8.77 0.07 6.27
#